data_AF-A0A9E3SPH0-F1
#
_entry.id   AF-A0A9E3SPH0-F1
#
_cell.length_a   1.000
_cell.length_b   1.000
_cell.length_c   1.000
_cell.angle_alpha   90.00
_cell.angle_beta   90.00
_cell.angle_gamma   90.00
#
_symmetry.space_group_name_H-M   'P 1'
#
loop_
_entity.id
_entity.type
_entity.pdbx_description
1 polymer ?
#
loop_
_entity_poly.entity_id
_entity_poly.type
_entity_poly.pdbx_seq_one_letter_code
_entity_poly.pdbx_strand_id
1 'polypeptide(L)'
;FPVFGVFGDGSYQLQPIYVDDLAQIAVEQGQMLENGVIHAIGPETFTYHDLVQTIGRIIGRPRPILSVSPALGLAIGSAIGHLVGDVTITRPEIEGLMANLLYVDAAPTGSTRLTTWAKEHSTTLGECYASELARRAS
;
A
#
# COMPACT_ATOMS: atom_id res chain seq x y z
N PHE A 1 9.13 11.37 12.23
CA PHE A 1 9.31 11.83 10.84
C PHE A 1 8.24 12.87 10.49
N PRO A 2 8.62 14.11 10.08
CA PRO A 2 7.69 15.24 10.00
C PRO A 2 6.93 15.40 8.67
N VAL A 3 7.32 14.67 7.61
CA VAL A 3 6.74 14.77 6.25
C VAL A 3 6.54 13.37 5.66
N PHE A 4 5.70 13.26 4.64
CA PHE A 4 5.51 12.04 3.85
C PHE A 4 5.87 12.29 2.38
N GLY A 5 6.76 11.48 1.82
CA GLY A 5 7.14 11.58 0.40
C GLY A 5 6.26 10.70 -0.48
N VAL A 6 5.76 11.25 -1.59
CA VAL A 6 4.98 10.51 -2.60
C VAL A 6 5.67 10.68 -3.94
N PHE A 7 5.84 9.59 -4.71
CA PHE A 7 6.43 9.70 -6.04
C PHE A 7 5.48 10.40 -7.02
N GLY A 8 6.01 11.34 -7.80
CA GLY A 8 5.18 12.17 -8.70
C GLY A 8 4.18 13.04 -7.93
N ASP A 9 2.97 13.21 -8.47
CA ASP A 9 1.89 13.98 -7.84
C ASP A 9 0.94 13.13 -6.97
N GLY A 10 1.14 11.81 -6.92
CA GLY A 10 0.30 10.90 -6.15
C GLY A 10 -1.10 10.67 -6.71
N SER A 11 -1.36 11.07 -7.96
CA SER A 11 -2.68 10.96 -8.61
C SER A 11 -3.04 9.53 -9.04
N TYR A 12 -2.10 8.59 -9.03
CA TYR A 12 -2.34 7.20 -9.38
C TYR A 12 -3.30 6.54 -8.39
N GLN A 13 -4.24 5.77 -8.95
CA GLN A 13 -5.35 5.17 -8.25
C GLN A 13 -4.98 3.80 -7.68
N LEU A 14 -5.64 3.44 -6.59
CA LEU A 14 -5.48 2.18 -5.90
C LEU A 14 -6.77 1.75 -5.22
N GLN A 15 -6.99 0.44 -5.16
CA GLN A 15 -8.12 -0.19 -4.48
C GLN A 15 -7.60 -1.15 -3.41
N PRO A 16 -7.43 -0.71 -2.15
CA PRO A 16 -6.91 -1.54 -1.08
C PRO A 16 -7.85 -2.72 -0.82
N ILE A 17 -7.31 -3.93 -0.70
CA ILE A 17 -8.05 -5.09 -0.21
C ILE A 17 -7.60 -5.45 1.21
N TYR A 18 -8.56 -5.79 2.06
CA TYR A 18 -8.28 -6.29 3.40
C TYR A 18 -7.75 -7.73 3.35
N VAL A 19 -6.81 -8.06 4.24
CA VAL A 19 -6.10 -9.35 4.18
C VAL A 19 -7.03 -10.55 4.41
N ASP A 20 -8.04 -10.45 5.28
CA ASP A 20 -8.97 -11.56 5.52
C ASP A 20 -9.92 -11.75 4.33
N ASP A 21 -10.35 -10.66 3.68
CA ASP A 21 -11.13 -10.74 2.43
C ASP A 21 -10.32 -11.44 1.33
N LEU A 22 -9.04 -11.09 1.19
CA LEU A 22 -8.12 -11.74 0.26
C LEU A 22 -7.93 -13.23 0.60
N ALA A 23 -7.75 -13.57 1.88
CA ALA A 23 -7.60 -14.94 2.33
C ALA A 23 -8.87 -15.77 2.07
N GLN A 24 -10.05 -15.20 2.29
CA GLN A 24 -11.32 -15.83 1.98
C GLN A 24 -11.43 -16.14 0.48
N ILE A 25 -11.15 -15.16 -0.39
CA ILE A 25 -11.14 -15.36 -1.85
C ILE A 25 -10.17 -16.50 -2.23
N ALA A 26 -8.97 -16.51 -1.64
CA ALA A 26 -7.98 -17.56 -1.93
C ALA A 26 -8.47 -18.96 -1.50
N VAL A 27 -9.13 -19.09 -0.35
CA VAL A 27 -9.69 -20.37 0.13
C VAL A 27 -10.84 -20.84 -0.78
N GLU A 28 -11.76 -19.94 -1.13
CA GLU A 28 -12.89 -20.26 -2.01
C GLU A 28 -12.41 -20.70 -3.40
N GLN A 29 -11.43 -20.02 -3.96
CA GLN A 29 -10.87 -20.36 -5.27
C GLN A 29 -10.02 -21.62 -5.25
N GLY A 30 -9.31 -21.88 -4.15
CA GLY A 30 -8.56 -23.12 -3.97
C GLY A 30 -9.43 -24.38 -3.94
N GLN A 31 -10.75 -24.24 -3.74
CA GLN A 31 -11.72 -25.34 -3.79
C GLN A 31 -12.29 -25.59 -5.20
N MET A 32 -12.06 -24.67 -6.15
CA MET A 32 -12.55 -24.79 -7.52
C MET A 32 -11.60 -25.62 -8.36
N LEU A 33 -12.15 -26.37 -9.33
CA LEU A 33 -11.37 -27.16 -10.30
C LEU A 33 -10.95 -26.34 -11.53
N GLU A 34 -11.56 -25.17 -11.71
CA GLU A 34 -11.34 -24.30 -12.86
C GLU A 34 -10.27 -23.26 -12.54
N ASN A 35 -9.40 -22.98 -13.52
CA ASN A 35 -8.44 -21.89 -13.41
C ASN A 35 -9.13 -20.57 -13.78
N GLY A 36 -8.96 -19.55 -12.94
CA GLY A 36 -9.49 -18.22 -13.16
C GLY A 36 -8.53 -17.12 -12.71
N VAL A 37 -8.69 -15.92 -13.28
CA VAL A 37 -8.04 -14.70 -12.79
C VAL A 37 -9.11 -13.91 -12.04
N ILE A 38 -8.82 -13.57 -10.78
CA ILE A 38 -9.72 -12.77 -9.95
C ILE A 38 -9.00 -11.51 -9.51
N HIS A 39 -9.68 -10.39 -9.71
CA HIS A 39 -9.25 -9.11 -9.20
C HIS A 39 -9.62 -9.03 -7.72
N ALA A 40 -8.61 -9.10 -6.85
CA ALA A 40 -8.77 -9.01 -5.42
C ALA A 40 -8.78 -7.52 -5.02
N ILE A 41 -9.97 -6.92 -5.06
CA ILE A 41 -10.17 -5.47 -4.92
C ILE A 41 -11.16 -5.16 -3.80
N GLY A 42 -10.81 -4.21 -2.93
CA GLY A 42 -11.72 -3.74 -1.90
C GLY A 42 -12.71 -2.67 -2.38
N PRO A 43 -13.66 -2.28 -1.51
CA PRO A 43 -14.81 -1.45 -1.88
C PRO A 43 -14.52 0.05 -1.98
N GLU A 44 -13.29 0.48 -1.73
CA GLU A 44 -12.91 1.90 -1.74
C GLU A 44 -11.75 2.15 -2.71
N THR A 45 -11.91 3.18 -3.55
CA THR A 45 -10.88 3.65 -4.47
C THR A 45 -10.27 4.94 -3.94
N PHE A 46 -8.94 5.05 -3.99
CA PHE A 46 -8.20 6.23 -3.58
C PHE A 46 -7.19 6.63 -4.65
N THR A 47 -6.79 7.89 -4.66
CA THR A 47 -5.45 8.25 -5.14
C THR A 47 -4.43 7.94 -4.03
N TYR A 48 -3.16 7.73 -4.37
CA TYR A 48 -2.13 7.52 -3.34
C TYR A 48 -2.01 8.70 -2.38
N HIS A 49 -2.14 9.93 -2.92
CA HIS A 49 -2.23 11.14 -2.12
C HIS A 49 -3.38 11.06 -1.09
N ASP A 50 -4.60 10.74 -1.55
CA ASP A 50 -5.78 10.70 -0.69
C ASP A 50 -5.72 9.57 0.33
N LEU A 51 -5.15 8.44 -0.03
CA LEU A 51 -4.92 7.33 0.89
C LEU A 51 -4.05 7.79 2.07
N VAL A 52 -2.88 8.35 1.77
CA VAL A 52 -1.93 8.82 2.79
C VAL A 52 -2.56 9.89 3.67
N GLN A 53 -3.26 10.85 3.07
CA GLN A 53 -3.93 11.92 3.82
C GLN A 53 -5.07 11.38 4.69
N THR A 54 -5.80 10.36 4.24
CA THR A 54 -6.90 9.73 4.97
C THR A 54 -6.39 8.93 6.16
N ILE A 55 -5.37 8.09 5.96
CA ILE A 55 -4.74 7.35 7.06
C ILE A 55 -4.15 8.33 8.09
N GLY A 56 -3.41 9.35 7.63
CA GLY A 56 -2.82 10.36 8.52
C GLY A 56 -3.86 11.07 9.40
N ARG A 57 -5.04 11.38 8.84
CA ARG A 57 -6.18 11.92 9.61
C ARG A 57 -6.73 10.92 10.61
N ILE A 58 -6.92 9.66 10.19
CA ILE A 58 -7.48 8.60 11.03
C ILE A 58 -6.60 8.32 12.26
N ILE A 59 -5.28 8.27 12.08
CA ILE A 59 -4.33 8.02 13.20
C ILE A 59 -3.99 9.29 13.99
N GLY A 60 -4.63 10.43 13.70
CA GLY A 60 -4.38 11.70 14.39
C GLY A 60 -3.00 12.31 14.12
N ARG A 61 -2.32 11.93 13.03
CA ARG A 61 -0.98 12.41 12.65
C ARG A 61 -0.96 12.87 11.18
N PRO A 62 -1.71 13.92 10.80
CA PRO A 62 -1.63 14.46 9.45
C PRO A 62 -0.22 14.97 9.16
N ARG A 63 0.32 14.65 7.99
CA ARG A 63 1.66 15.06 7.55
C ARG A 63 1.58 15.79 6.21
N PRO A 64 2.39 16.83 6.00
CA PRO A 64 2.57 17.41 4.67
C PRO A 64 3.07 16.35 3.70
N ILE A 65 2.46 16.31 2.51
CA ILE A 65 2.83 15.40 1.43
C ILE A 65 3.74 16.16 0.46
N LEU A 66 4.92 15.60 0.19
CA LEU A 66 5.89 16.16 -0.75
C LEU A 66 6.03 15.24 -1.96
N SER A 67 5.89 15.82 -3.14
CA SER A 67 6.19 15.17 -4.40
C SER A 67 7.69 14.91 -4.53
N VAL A 68 8.06 13.65 -4.68
CA VAL A 68 9.42 13.17 -4.84
C VAL A 68 9.58 12.72 -6.29
N SER A 69 10.60 13.24 -6.97
CA SER A 69 10.92 12.74 -8.31
C SER A 69 11.44 11.30 -8.23
N PRO A 70 11.18 10.43 -9.22
CA PRO A 70 11.67 9.05 -9.21
C PRO A 70 13.19 8.94 -9.03
N ALA A 71 13.95 9.89 -9.57
CA ALA A 71 15.40 9.99 -9.39
C ALA A 71 15.80 10.26 -7.93
N LEU A 72 15.08 11.16 -7.25
CA LEU A 72 15.29 11.42 -5.83
C LEU A 72 14.85 10.24 -4.97
N GLY A 73 13.78 9.55 -5.36
CA GLY A 73 13.32 8.31 -4.74
C GLY A 73 14.37 7.21 -4.76
N LEU A 74 14.97 6.98 -5.92
CA LEU A 74 16.05 6.01 -6.09
C LEU A 74 17.30 6.40 -5.28
N ALA A 75 17.64 7.68 -5.23
CA ALA A 75 18.77 8.18 -4.45
C ALA A 75 18.56 7.99 -2.94
N ILE A 76 17.36 8.31 -2.43
CA ILE A 76 16.97 8.09 -1.03
C ILE A 76 16.93 6.60 -0.72
N GLY A 77 16.30 5.79 -1.57
CA GLY A 77 16.24 4.34 -1.41
C GLY A 77 17.62 3.69 -1.40
N SER A 78 18.54 4.14 -2.26
CA SER A 78 19.93 3.68 -2.27
C SER A 78 20.70 4.10 -1.02
N ALA A 79 20.52 5.33 -0.54
CA ALA A 79 21.16 5.83 0.68
C ALA A 79 20.65 5.12 1.94
N ILE A 80 19.33 4.90 2.03
CA ILE A 80 18.71 4.14 3.13
C ILE A 80 19.15 2.68 3.04
N GLY A 81 19.07 2.04 1.88
CA GLY A 81 19.55 0.67 1.66
C GLY A 81 21.01 0.46 2.06
N HIS A 82 21.87 1.45 1.83
CA HIS A 82 23.25 1.42 2.29
C HIS A 82 23.41 1.63 3.81
N LEU A 83 22.53 2.42 4.43
CA LEU A 83 22.59 2.78 5.84
C LEU A 83 22.00 1.70 6.77
N VAL A 84 20.87 1.08 6.38
CA VAL A 84 20.17 0.07 7.19
C VAL A 84 20.42 -1.37 6.73
N GLY A 85 21.10 -1.58 5.61
CA GLY A 85 21.22 -2.91 4.99
C GLY A 85 19.88 -3.50 4.56
N ASP A 86 18.83 -2.67 4.49
CA ASP A 86 17.43 -3.04 4.23
C ASP A 86 16.76 -1.99 3.34
N VAL A 87 15.76 -2.44 2.58
CA VAL A 87 14.93 -1.71 1.61
C VAL A 87 15.71 -1.11 0.45
N THR A 88 15.80 -1.86 -0.65
CA THR A 88 16.14 -1.30 -1.97
C THR A 88 14.89 -1.29 -2.83
N ILE A 89 14.12 -0.20 -2.76
CA ILE A 89 13.13 0.10 -3.81
C ILE A 89 13.89 0.26 -5.13
N THR A 90 13.55 -0.55 -6.12
CA THR A 90 14.20 -0.52 -7.44
C THR A 90 13.46 0.41 -8.40
N ARG A 91 14.15 0.94 -9.42
CA ARG A 91 13.54 1.80 -10.44
C ARG A 91 12.30 1.15 -11.11
N PRO A 92 12.32 -0.15 -11.48
CA PRO A 92 11.14 -0.82 -12.02
C PRO A 92 9.95 -0.88 -11.04
N GLU A 93 10.19 -0.99 -9.73
CA GLU A 93 9.12 -0.98 -8.71
C GLU A 93 8.48 0.41 -8.60
N ILE A 94 9.28 1.48 -8.66
CA ILE A 94 8.76 2.87 -8.67
C ILE A 94 7.94 3.10 -9.93
N GLU A 95 8.44 2.68 -11.09
CA GLU A 95 7.75 2.83 -12.37
C GLU A 95 6.45 2.01 -12.41
N GLY A 96 6.46 0.76 -11.94
CA GLY A 96 5.27 -0.09 -11.83
C GLY A 96 4.22 0.46 -10.88
N LEU A 97 4.64 0.99 -9.72
CA LEU A 97 3.75 1.67 -8.78
C LEU A 97 3.11 2.92 -9.40
N MET A 98 3.88 3.69 -10.17
CA MET A 98 3.40 4.91 -10.83
C MET A 98 2.59 4.63 -12.10
N ALA A 99 2.65 3.44 -12.67
CA ALA A 99 1.99 3.08 -13.93
C ALA A 99 0.45 2.88 -13.82
N ASN A 100 -0.16 3.26 -12.69
CA ASN A 100 -1.60 3.12 -12.44
C ASN A 100 -2.13 1.68 -12.54
N LEU A 101 -1.25 0.69 -12.33
CA LEU A 101 -1.56 -0.75 -12.44
C LEU A 101 -2.36 -1.30 -11.25
N LEU A 102 -2.62 -0.47 -10.22
CA LEU A 102 -3.31 -0.85 -8.98
C LEU A 102 -4.81 -0.52 -8.99
N TYR A 103 -5.33 -0.09 -10.14
CA TYR A 103 -6.75 0.13 -10.37
C TYR A 103 -7.25 -0.83 -11.42
N VAL A 104 -8.39 -1.47 -11.15
CA VAL A 104 -9.10 -2.29 -12.12
C VAL A 104 -10.56 -1.88 -12.12
N ASP A 105 -11.12 -1.65 -13.30
CA ASP A 105 -12.54 -1.36 -13.48
C ASP A 105 -13.36 -2.66 -13.35
N ALA A 106 -13.50 -3.15 -12.12
CA ALA A 106 -14.28 -4.34 -11.78
C ALA A 106 -15.05 -4.13 -10.47
N ALA A 107 -16.08 -4.96 -10.24
CA ALA A 107 -16.83 -4.93 -8.98
C ALA A 107 -15.95 -5.42 -7.82
N PRO A 108 -16.02 -4.77 -6.64
CA PRO A 108 -15.20 -5.16 -5.49
C PRO A 108 -15.50 -6.60 -5.08
N THR A 109 -14.43 -7.37 -4.85
CA THR A 109 -14.49 -8.75 -4.38
C THR A 109 -14.33 -8.82 -2.86
N GLY A 110 -13.68 -7.81 -2.26
CA GLY A 110 -13.67 -7.57 -0.83
C GLY A 110 -14.87 -6.73 -0.37
N SER A 111 -15.24 -6.89 0.90
CA SER A 111 -16.35 -6.17 1.53
C SER A 111 -15.88 -5.19 2.61
N THR A 112 -14.66 -5.35 3.10
CA THR A 112 -14.11 -4.57 4.20
C THR A 112 -13.58 -3.24 3.71
N ARG A 113 -14.14 -2.15 4.25
CA ARG A 113 -13.68 -0.79 3.96
C ARG A 113 -12.43 -0.47 4.77
N LEU A 114 -11.35 -0.08 4.09
CA LEU A 114 -10.09 0.31 4.74
C LEU A 114 -10.31 1.43 5.76
N THR A 115 -11.15 2.42 5.44
CA THR A 115 -11.38 3.57 6.33
C THR A 115 -12.09 3.19 7.62
N THR A 116 -12.97 2.19 7.59
CA THR A 116 -13.64 1.67 8.79
C THR A 116 -12.64 0.92 9.66
N TRP A 117 -11.95 -0.06 9.07
CA TRP A 117 -10.94 -0.86 9.76
C TRP A 117 -9.83 0.01 10.38
N ALA A 118 -9.33 1.00 9.64
CA ALA A 118 -8.26 1.88 10.12
C ALA A 118 -8.71 2.77 11.30
N LYS A 119 -9.99 3.14 11.38
CA LYS A 119 -10.52 3.90 12.53
C LYS A 119 -10.58 3.05 13.78
N GLU A 120 -11.07 1.81 13.63
CA GLU A 120 -11.16 0.83 14.71
C GLU A 120 -9.77 0.49 15.28
N HIS A 121 -8.74 0.48 14.43
CA HIS A 121 -7.36 0.20 14.81
C HIS A 121 -6.44 1.42 14.86
N SER A 122 -7.00 2.63 14.92
CA SER A 122 -6.24 3.89 14.82
C SER A 122 -5.17 4.06 15.91
N THR A 123 -5.36 3.45 17.08
CA THR A 123 -4.41 3.51 18.19
C THR A 123 -3.20 2.61 18.00
N THR A 124 -3.32 1.52 17.24
CA THR A 124 -2.23 0.54 17.04
C THR A 124 -1.59 0.65 15.65
N LEU A 125 -2.31 1.25 14.69
CA LEU A 125 -1.85 1.38 13.31
C LEU A 125 -0.68 2.35 13.19
N GLY A 126 0.46 1.86 12.72
CA GLY A 126 1.66 2.68 12.47
C GLY A 126 2.53 2.93 13.70
N GLU A 127 2.27 2.26 14.83
CA GLU A 127 3.15 2.29 16.02
C GLU A 127 4.44 1.50 15.81
N CYS A 128 4.35 0.35 15.14
CA CYS A 128 5.48 -0.52 14.85
C CYS A 128 5.71 -0.65 13.34
N TYR A 129 6.97 -0.53 12.92
CA TYR A 129 7.37 -0.87 11.55
C TYR A 129 7.42 -2.39 11.38
N ALA A 130 6.59 -2.93 10.50
CA ALA A 130 6.66 -4.34 10.11
C ALA A 130 7.80 -4.53 9.09
N SER A 131 9.03 -4.79 9.55
CA SER A 131 10.17 -5.10 8.67
C SER A 131 10.01 -6.49 8.04
N GLU A 132 10.27 -6.61 6.74
CA GLU A 132 10.30 -7.90 6.04
C GLU A 132 11.51 -8.77 6.45
N LEU A 133 12.63 -8.17 6.84
CA LEU A 133 13.83 -8.90 7.28
C LEU A 133 13.63 -9.60 8.63
N ALA A 134 12.93 -8.97 9.58
CA ALA A 134 12.61 -9.60 10.87
C ALA A 134 11.81 -10.91 10.70
N ARG A 135 11.00 -11.00 9.63
CA ARG A 135 10.23 -12.20 9.28
C ARG A 135 11.06 -13.33 8.68
N ARG A 136 12.19 -13.03 8.04
CA ARG A 136 13.07 -14.05 7.39
C ARG A 136 14.20 -14.55 8.28
N ALA A 137 14.42 -13.91 9.42
CA ALA A 137 15.41 -14.33 10.42
C ALA A 137 14.83 -15.27 11.49
N SER A 138 13.59 -15.74 11.33
CA SER A 138 12.89 -16.68 12.22
C SER A 138 12.80 -18.07 11.62
#